data_AF-A0A939EBM2-F1
#
_entry.id   AF-A0A939EBM2-F1
#
_cell.length_a   1.000
_cell.length_b   1.000
_cell.length_c   1.000
_cell.angle_alpha   90.00
_cell.angle_beta   90.00
_cell.angle_gamma   90.00
#
_symmetry.space_group_name_H-M   'P 1'
#
loop_
_entity.id
_entity.type
_entity.pdbx_description
1 polymer ?
#
loop_
_entity_poly.entity_id
_entity_poly.type
_entity_poly.pdbx_seq_one_letter_code
_entity_poly.pdbx_strand_id
1 'polypeptide(L)'
;MKKDTGSSEAPLFHPFNPSPPDGQTCLEQIYDAFSQYPFGSGWCEQCFTPEQENAARGQDVRTAAAETFDMIYFEHPLCSGGSDTFLHFLPRGLELSFFDLRFYSGFSDYLLRLGILSWPKHEQSVLRDLFCRVATSWFAEGHTGPLEGPTDKHSSWILQSDVPDLIVQALLVLRVEPASVAAWLLKTDTRAAWYGIAKALKNDLIVEAPVYFVLNDDVPEEDQRAACEALNRLSLDGFGKAVTSARLVEKWMETAESDPKLAEEIGQAELYLNARRTLSPQQRLDNERALWNVLHVTAREPS
;
A
#
# COMPACT_ATOMS: atom_id res chain seq x y z
N MET A 1 29.30 -15.72 31.49
CA MET A 1 28.31 -14.75 30.94
C MET A 1 28.23 -14.97 29.44
N LYS A 2 27.20 -15.68 28.97
CA LYS A 2 26.87 -15.73 27.54
C LYS A 2 26.28 -14.35 27.19
N LYS A 3 26.88 -13.65 26.24
CA LYS A 3 26.26 -12.48 25.61
C LYS A 3 25.15 -13.03 24.71
N ASP A 4 23.90 -12.86 25.11
CA ASP A 4 22.78 -12.88 24.18
C ASP A 4 22.95 -11.70 23.22
N THR A 5 23.48 -11.97 22.03
CA THR A 5 23.39 -11.06 20.88
C THR A 5 22.08 -11.34 20.14
N GLY A 6 20.97 -11.25 20.87
CA GLY A 6 19.61 -11.33 20.33
C GLY A 6 19.22 -10.03 19.63
N SER A 7 20.00 -9.63 18.62
CA SER A 7 19.46 -8.74 17.59
C SER A 7 18.62 -9.62 16.69
N SER A 8 17.36 -9.87 17.07
CA SER A 8 16.40 -10.44 16.13
C SER A 8 16.33 -9.48 14.95
N GLU A 9 16.90 -9.88 13.80
CA GLU A 9 16.67 -9.18 12.54
C GLU A 9 15.16 -8.98 12.39
N ALA A 10 14.75 -7.75 12.02
CA ALA A 10 13.34 -7.45 11.84
C ALA A 10 12.79 -8.37 10.74
N PRO A 11 11.59 -8.95 10.87
CA PRO A 11 11.12 -9.90 9.86
C PRO A 11 10.95 -9.23 8.49
N LEU A 12 11.13 -10.02 7.43
CA LEU A 12 10.94 -9.54 6.05
C LEU A 12 9.49 -9.11 5.80
N PHE A 13 8.54 -9.89 6.32
CA PHE A 13 7.10 -9.61 6.28
C PHE A 13 6.51 -9.57 7.68
N HIS A 14 5.47 -8.77 7.85
CA HIS A 14 4.74 -8.61 9.11
C HIS A 14 3.36 -9.26 8.99
N PRO A 15 2.91 -10.07 9.96
CA PRO A 15 1.58 -10.68 9.87
C PRO A 15 0.49 -9.60 9.80
N PHE A 16 -0.58 -9.87 9.06
CA PHE A 16 -1.78 -9.05 9.08
C PHE A 16 -2.32 -8.94 10.50
N ASN A 17 -2.59 -7.71 10.96
CA ASN A 17 -3.15 -7.45 12.28
C ASN A 17 -4.67 -7.27 12.16
N PRO A 18 -5.50 -8.25 12.59
CA PRO A 18 -6.96 -8.11 12.56
C PRO A 18 -7.52 -7.25 13.69
N SER A 19 -6.68 -6.74 14.59
CA SER A 19 -7.06 -5.89 15.71
C SER A 19 -6.07 -4.72 15.87
N PRO A 20 -5.95 -3.87 14.84
CA PRO A 20 -5.11 -2.67 14.91
C PRO A 20 -5.69 -1.65 15.90
N PRO A 21 -4.93 -0.60 16.30
CA PRO A 21 -5.48 0.53 17.04
C PRO A 21 -6.74 1.11 16.38
N ASP A 22 -7.58 1.82 17.14
CA ASP A 22 -8.76 2.47 16.55
C ASP A 22 -8.38 3.55 15.53
N GLY A 23 -9.35 3.97 14.70
CA GLY A 23 -9.09 4.88 13.60
C GLY A 23 -8.47 6.22 14.02
N GLN A 24 -8.92 6.77 15.15
CA GLN A 24 -8.37 8.03 15.68
C GLN A 24 -6.91 7.85 16.11
N THR A 25 -6.62 6.77 16.84
CA THR A 25 -5.26 6.43 17.26
C THR A 25 -4.34 6.22 16.06
N CYS A 26 -4.81 5.52 15.01
CA CYS A 26 -4.04 5.35 13.78
C CYS A 26 -3.71 6.70 13.12
N LEU A 27 -4.68 7.61 12.99
CA LEU A 27 -4.42 8.94 12.42
C LEU A 27 -3.41 9.72 13.26
N GLU A 28 -3.57 9.75 14.58
CA GLU A 28 -2.63 10.44 15.49
C GLU A 28 -1.20 9.93 15.34
N GLN A 29 -1.02 8.61 15.28
CA GLN A 29 0.29 7.99 15.08
C GLN A 29 0.92 8.34 13.73
N ILE A 30 0.12 8.44 12.67
CA ILE A 30 0.59 8.87 11.35
C ILE A 30 1.05 10.33 11.39
N TYR A 31 0.21 11.23 11.92
CA TYR A 31 0.59 12.63 12.04
C TYR A 31 1.86 12.82 12.87
N ASP A 32 2.00 12.09 13.97
CA ASP A 32 3.17 12.19 14.83
C ASP A 32 4.44 11.68 14.13
N ALA A 33 4.38 10.53 13.45
CA ALA A 33 5.52 9.92 12.74
C ALA A 33 6.06 10.80 11.61
N PHE A 34 5.19 11.55 10.92
CA PHE A 34 5.57 12.38 9.78
C PHE A 34 5.68 13.88 10.10
N SER A 35 5.40 14.30 11.34
CA SER A 35 5.49 15.70 11.77
C SER A 35 6.89 16.32 11.67
N GLN A 36 7.93 15.47 11.64
CA GLN A 36 9.33 15.89 11.56
C GLN A 36 9.75 16.35 10.16
N TYR A 37 8.99 16.01 9.11
CA TYR A 37 9.38 16.34 7.74
C TYR A 37 9.18 17.83 7.46
N PRO A 38 10.24 18.53 7.03
CA PRO A 38 10.15 19.95 6.73
C PRO A 38 9.38 20.19 5.43
N PHE A 39 8.70 21.34 5.37
CA PHE A 39 8.19 21.87 4.11
C PHE A 39 9.36 22.39 3.26
N GLY A 40 9.59 21.79 2.10
CA GLY A 40 10.65 22.18 1.18
C GLY A 40 10.37 23.50 0.45
N SER A 41 11.39 24.07 -0.18
CA SER A 41 11.26 25.32 -0.95
C SER A 41 11.73 25.18 -2.38
N GLY A 42 11.41 26.16 -3.21
CA GLY A 42 11.90 26.22 -4.59
C GLY A 42 11.13 25.27 -5.49
N TRP A 43 9.81 25.38 -5.44
CA TRP A 43 8.95 24.60 -6.32
C TRP A 43 9.20 25.00 -7.77
N CYS A 44 9.02 24.06 -8.68
CA CYS A 44 9.23 24.28 -10.11
C CYS A 44 8.20 25.29 -10.63
N GLU A 45 8.68 26.44 -11.11
CA GLU A 45 7.83 27.53 -11.63
C GLU A 45 7.02 27.13 -12.89
N GLN A 46 7.34 26.01 -13.54
CA GLN A 46 6.56 25.45 -14.65
C GLN A 46 5.35 24.64 -14.17
N CYS A 47 5.44 24.04 -12.98
CA CYS A 47 4.40 23.20 -12.39
C CYS A 47 3.54 23.98 -11.39
N PHE A 48 4.13 24.95 -10.69
CA PHE A 48 3.51 25.70 -9.60
C PHE A 48 3.79 27.19 -9.71
N THR A 49 2.81 28.01 -9.31
CA THR A 49 3.04 29.44 -9.12
C THR A 49 3.65 29.71 -7.75
N PRO A 50 4.43 30.81 -7.57
CA PRO A 50 4.92 31.21 -6.26
C PRO A 50 3.81 31.40 -5.22
N GLU A 51 2.61 31.81 -5.63
CA GLU A 51 1.44 31.94 -4.75
C GLU A 51 0.97 30.58 -4.24
N GLN A 52 1.02 29.52 -5.05
CA GLN A 52 0.67 28.17 -4.63
C GLN A 52 1.66 27.63 -3.59
N GLU A 53 2.97 27.79 -3.83
CA GLU A 53 4.00 27.40 -2.86
C GLU A 53 3.80 28.15 -1.53
N ASN A 54 3.57 29.48 -1.59
CA ASN A 54 3.36 30.30 -0.40
C ASN A 54 2.06 29.94 0.34
N ALA A 55 0.98 29.63 -0.38
CA ALA A 55 -0.27 29.20 0.21
C ALA A 55 -0.11 27.87 0.96
N ALA A 56 0.58 26.90 0.35
CA ALA A 56 0.85 25.60 0.96
C ALA A 56 1.78 25.71 2.18
N ARG A 57 2.83 26.52 2.08
CA ARG A 57 3.78 26.78 3.18
C ARG A 57 3.10 27.34 4.44
N GLY A 58 2.03 28.10 4.27
CA GLY A 58 1.32 28.76 5.36
C GLY A 58 0.28 27.88 6.09
N GLN A 59 0.05 26.64 5.65
CA GLN A 59 -0.97 25.77 6.25
C GLN A 59 -0.42 24.92 7.38
N ASP A 60 -1.25 24.72 8.41
CA ASP A 60 -1.08 23.59 9.33
C ASP A 60 -1.58 22.32 8.64
N VAL A 61 -0.70 21.33 8.51
CA VAL A 61 -0.96 20.03 7.86
C VAL A 61 -2.25 19.39 8.35
N ARG A 62 -2.53 19.43 9.67
CA ARG A 62 -3.74 18.79 10.25
C ARG A 62 -5.04 19.43 9.77
N THR A 63 -5.00 20.69 9.36
CA THR A 63 -6.18 21.45 8.93
C THR A 63 -6.14 21.86 7.46
N ALA A 64 -5.08 21.49 6.75
CA ALA A 64 -4.90 21.86 5.36
C ALA A 64 -6.04 21.28 4.51
N ALA A 65 -6.59 22.13 3.63
CA ALA A 65 -7.57 21.72 2.65
C ALA A 65 -6.87 20.98 1.50
N ALA A 66 -7.50 19.92 0.99
CA ALA A 66 -6.92 19.06 -0.06
C ALA A 66 -6.45 19.86 -1.28
N GLU A 67 -7.22 20.87 -1.69
CA GLU A 67 -6.92 21.76 -2.83
C GLU A 67 -5.58 22.51 -2.69
N THR A 68 -5.07 22.61 -1.46
CA THR A 68 -3.83 23.32 -1.17
C THR A 68 -2.59 22.47 -1.44
N PHE A 69 -2.70 21.14 -1.33
CA PHE A 69 -1.55 20.25 -1.42
C PHE A 69 -1.74 19.10 -2.43
N ASP A 70 -2.96 18.78 -2.89
CA ASP A 70 -3.22 17.65 -3.79
C ASP A 70 -2.36 17.69 -5.07
N MET A 71 -2.06 18.89 -5.59
CA MET A 71 -1.20 19.07 -6.75
C MET A 71 0.23 18.55 -6.54
N ILE A 72 0.72 18.50 -5.29
CA ILE A 72 2.01 17.87 -4.93
C ILE A 72 2.00 16.38 -5.32
N TYR A 73 0.84 15.73 -5.23
CA TYR A 73 0.65 14.34 -5.61
C TYR A 73 0.39 14.15 -7.11
N PHE A 74 0.06 15.19 -7.88
CA PHE A 74 -0.06 15.05 -9.35
C PHE A 74 1.28 15.20 -10.06
N GLU A 75 2.21 15.93 -9.46
CA GLU A 75 3.48 16.29 -10.08
C GLU A 75 4.63 15.39 -9.61
N HIS A 76 5.78 15.53 -10.25
CA HIS A 76 7.00 14.86 -9.80
C HIS A 76 7.40 15.43 -8.42
N PRO A 77 7.73 14.61 -7.41
CA PRO A 77 8.07 15.13 -6.07
C PRO A 77 9.21 16.16 -6.03
N LEU A 78 10.11 16.16 -7.03
CA LEU A 78 11.17 17.17 -7.17
C LEU A 78 10.64 18.54 -7.62
N CYS A 79 9.48 18.61 -8.28
CA CYS A 79 8.82 19.85 -8.67
C CYS A 79 8.15 20.55 -7.48
N SER A 80 7.90 19.83 -6.38
CA SER A 80 7.18 20.33 -5.20
C SER A 80 8.09 20.39 -3.97
N GLY A 81 9.35 20.78 -4.12
CA GLY A 81 10.27 20.92 -2.99
C GLY A 81 10.83 19.60 -2.43
N GLY A 82 10.79 18.52 -3.21
CA GLY A 82 11.42 17.23 -2.88
C GLY A 82 10.52 16.26 -2.09
N SER A 83 11.09 15.10 -1.75
CA SER A 83 10.37 14.06 -1.00
C SER A 83 9.85 14.55 0.35
N ASP A 84 10.57 15.43 1.02
CA ASP A 84 10.20 15.85 2.37
C ASP A 84 8.92 16.65 2.37
N THR A 85 8.68 17.46 1.32
CA THR A 85 7.40 18.15 1.15
C THR A 85 6.25 17.19 0.89
N PHE A 86 6.49 16.10 0.16
CA PHE A 86 5.50 15.04 0.00
C PHE A 86 5.18 14.39 1.36
N LEU A 87 6.22 14.03 2.13
CA LEU A 87 6.10 13.38 3.43
C LEU A 87 5.48 14.30 4.49
N HIS A 88 5.73 15.62 4.38
CA HIS A 88 5.12 16.65 5.22
C HIS A 88 3.59 16.63 5.11
N PHE A 89 3.04 16.52 3.90
CA PHE A 89 1.59 16.44 3.69
C PHE A 89 1.04 15.01 3.72
N LEU A 90 1.88 13.98 3.72
CA LEU A 90 1.46 12.58 3.64
C LEU A 90 0.33 12.21 4.61
N PRO A 91 0.36 12.57 5.91
CA PRO A 91 -0.76 12.30 6.82
C PRO A 91 -2.10 12.82 6.31
N ARG A 92 -2.13 14.07 5.86
CA ARG A 92 -3.35 14.73 5.39
C ARG A 92 -3.77 14.22 4.01
N GLY A 93 -2.81 13.91 3.14
CA GLY A 93 -3.06 13.28 1.84
C GLY A 93 -3.65 11.88 1.97
N LEU A 94 -3.19 11.07 2.93
CA LEU A 94 -3.81 9.79 3.23
C LEU A 94 -5.25 9.98 3.71
N GLU A 95 -5.45 10.91 4.65
CA GLU A 95 -6.77 11.18 5.24
C GLU A 95 -7.80 11.61 4.21
N LEU A 96 -7.47 12.54 3.31
CA LEU A 96 -8.45 13.15 2.38
C LEU A 96 -8.48 12.51 0.99
N SER A 97 -7.35 11.99 0.53
CA SER A 97 -7.08 11.83 -0.90
C SER A 97 -6.65 10.41 -1.31
N PHE A 98 -6.46 9.48 -0.36
CA PHE A 98 -6.01 8.11 -0.68
C PHE A 98 -6.94 7.36 -1.66
N PHE A 99 -8.25 7.52 -1.50
CA PHE A 99 -9.27 6.88 -2.35
C PHE A 99 -9.74 7.75 -3.52
N ASP A 100 -9.10 8.88 -3.75
CA ASP A 100 -9.44 9.75 -4.86
C ASP A 100 -8.85 9.21 -6.18
N LEU A 101 -9.74 8.70 -7.04
CA LEU A 101 -9.35 8.07 -8.30
C LEU A 101 -8.88 9.08 -9.37
N ARG A 102 -8.86 10.39 -9.06
CA ARG A 102 -8.20 11.38 -9.92
C ARG A 102 -6.68 11.13 -9.99
N PHE A 103 -6.08 10.53 -8.95
CA PHE A 103 -4.66 10.16 -8.95
C PHE A 103 -4.45 8.91 -9.82
N TYR A 104 -3.97 9.13 -11.06
CA TYR A 104 -3.89 8.11 -12.12
C TYR A 104 -3.15 6.82 -11.73
N SER A 105 -2.14 6.89 -10.85
CA SER A 105 -1.35 5.72 -10.44
C SER A 105 -1.64 5.21 -9.01
N GLY A 106 -2.60 5.82 -8.31
CA GLY A 106 -2.93 5.47 -6.92
C GLY A 106 -1.82 5.80 -5.92
N PHE A 107 -2.19 5.91 -4.64
CA PHE A 107 -1.28 6.39 -3.60
C PHE A 107 -0.12 5.42 -3.29
N SER A 108 -0.34 4.11 -3.47
CA SER A 108 0.68 3.06 -3.26
C SER A 108 1.87 3.19 -4.21
N ASP A 109 1.63 3.61 -5.46
CA ASP A 109 2.69 3.88 -6.44
C ASP A 109 3.60 5.02 -5.95
N TYR A 110 3.04 6.08 -5.35
CA TYR A 110 3.85 7.16 -4.78
C TYR A 110 4.71 6.71 -3.60
N LEU A 111 4.19 5.85 -2.72
CA LEU A 111 4.98 5.28 -1.63
C LEU A 111 6.20 4.51 -2.17
N LEU A 112 6.00 3.72 -3.24
CA LEU A 112 7.10 3.01 -3.91
C LEU A 112 8.08 3.97 -4.57
N ARG A 113 7.59 5.01 -5.28
CA ARG A 113 8.44 6.04 -5.91
C ARG A 113 9.37 6.69 -4.89
N LEU A 114 8.89 6.91 -3.68
CA LEU A 114 9.65 7.53 -2.60
C LEU A 114 10.51 6.54 -1.80
N GLY A 115 10.58 5.28 -2.24
CA GLY A 115 11.44 4.27 -1.64
C GLY A 115 10.95 3.81 -0.27
N ILE A 116 9.63 3.63 -0.05
CA ILE A 116 9.06 3.22 1.25
C ILE A 116 9.76 2.01 1.91
N LEU A 117 10.38 1.13 1.11
CA LEU A 117 11.14 0.00 1.61
C LEU A 117 12.34 0.45 2.49
N SER A 118 13.01 1.55 2.18
CA SER A 118 14.15 2.07 2.94
C SER A 118 13.75 3.05 4.07
N TRP A 119 12.46 3.36 4.23
CA TRP A 119 12.02 4.29 5.26
C TRP A 119 12.26 3.76 6.69
N PRO A 120 12.41 4.64 7.69
CA PRO A 120 12.43 4.26 9.09
C PRO A 120 11.34 3.26 9.49
N LYS A 121 11.73 2.26 10.29
CA LYS A 121 10.84 1.15 10.69
C LYS A 121 9.56 1.64 11.38
N HIS A 122 9.64 2.73 12.14
CA HIS A 122 8.51 3.28 12.88
C HIS A 122 7.45 3.87 11.93
N GLU A 123 7.85 4.63 10.90
CA GLU A 123 6.97 5.14 9.84
C GLU A 123 6.26 4.01 9.08
N GLN A 124 7.01 2.99 8.66
CA GLN A 124 6.40 1.82 8.02
C GLN A 124 5.43 1.10 8.96
N SER A 125 5.70 1.09 10.27
CA SER A 125 4.85 0.42 11.26
C SER A 125 3.53 1.13 11.45
N VAL A 126 3.53 2.45 11.59
CA VAL A 126 2.29 3.22 11.76
C VAL A 126 1.42 3.16 10.50
N LEU A 127 2.04 3.13 9.31
CA LEU A 127 1.33 2.91 8.05
C LEU A 127 0.72 1.50 7.99
N ARG A 128 1.44 0.46 8.43
CA ARG A 128 0.87 -0.90 8.52
C ARG A 128 -0.36 -0.94 9.42
N ASP A 129 -0.29 -0.31 10.59
CA ASP A 129 -1.42 -0.27 11.52
C ASP A 129 -2.62 0.48 10.92
N LEU A 130 -2.38 1.63 10.28
CA LEU A 130 -3.40 2.38 9.54
C LEU A 130 -4.07 1.50 8.48
N PHE A 131 -3.30 0.86 7.59
CA PHE A 131 -3.89 0.08 6.49
C PHE A 131 -4.50 -1.25 6.95
N CYS A 132 -4.01 -1.85 8.04
CA CYS A 132 -4.73 -2.94 8.71
C CYS A 132 -6.09 -2.44 9.21
N ARG A 133 -6.16 -1.24 9.82
CA ARG A 133 -7.42 -0.65 10.27
C ARG A 133 -8.36 -0.41 9.08
N VAL A 134 -7.90 0.25 8.03
CA VAL A 134 -8.68 0.49 6.80
C VAL A 134 -9.18 -0.83 6.21
N ALA A 135 -8.34 -1.87 6.15
CA ALA A 135 -8.74 -3.18 5.66
C ALA A 135 -9.83 -3.81 6.52
N THR A 136 -9.67 -3.81 7.86
CA THR A 136 -10.69 -4.34 8.78
C THR A 136 -12.01 -3.58 8.63
N SER A 137 -11.98 -2.25 8.61
CA SER A 137 -13.14 -1.38 8.39
C SER A 137 -13.82 -1.67 7.03
N TRP A 138 -13.05 -1.74 5.95
CA TRP A 138 -13.62 -1.87 4.60
C TRP A 138 -14.21 -3.26 4.36
N PHE A 139 -13.39 -4.30 4.56
CA PHE A 139 -13.80 -5.65 4.18
C PHE A 139 -14.81 -6.25 5.16
N ALA A 140 -14.84 -5.84 6.42
CA ALA A 140 -15.82 -6.35 7.39
C ALA A 140 -17.03 -5.43 7.58
N GLU A 141 -16.83 -4.11 7.64
CA GLU A 141 -17.86 -3.14 8.07
C GLU A 141 -18.44 -2.35 6.89
N GLY A 142 -17.62 -2.12 5.85
CA GLY A 142 -18.01 -1.48 4.59
C GLY A 142 -17.74 0.02 4.53
N HIS A 143 -16.77 0.53 5.30
CA HIS A 143 -16.31 1.92 5.23
C HIS A 143 -14.78 2.04 5.28
N THR A 144 -14.25 3.15 4.77
CA THR A 144 -12.80 3.39 4.65
C THR A 144 -12.15 4.03 5.88
N GLY A 145 -12.94 4.26 6.95
CA GLY A 145 -12.44 4.88 8.17
C GLY A 145 -11.15 4.22 8.69
N PRO A 146 -10.12 5.02 9.06
CA PRO A 146 -10.21 6.46 9.31
C PRO A 146 -9.97 7.37 8.10
N LEU A 147 -9.79 6.82 6.90
CA LEU A 147 -9.58 7.65 5.70
C LEU A 147 -10.92 8.08 5.11
N GLU A 148 -11.00 9.32 4.64
CA GLU A 148 -12.10 9.77 3.81
C GLU A 148 -12.14 8.96 2.53
N GLY A 149 -13.35 8.60 2.14
CA GLY A 149 -13.56 7.69 1.03
C GLY A 149 -14.98 7.18 1.00
N PRO A 150 -15.23 6.18 0.14
CA PRO A 150 -16.57 5.64 -0.02
C PRO A 150 -17.15 5.06 1.28
N THR A 151 -18.34 5.52 1.65
CA THR A 151 -19.08 5.05 2.84
C THR A 151 -20.29 4.16 2.51
N ASP A 152 -20.55 3.90 1.22
CA ASP A 152 -21.67 3.07 0.77
C ASP A 152 -21.21 1.75 0.16
N LYS A 153 -21.29 0.69 0.98
CA LYS A 153 -21.02 -0.71 0.63
C LYS A 153 -22.04 -1.34 -0.34
N HIS A 154 -23.12 -0.65 -0.70
CA HIS A 154 -24.15 -1.16 -1.62
C HIS A 154 -23.99 -0.62 -3.04
N SER A 155 -23.18 0.42 -3.24
CA SER A 155 -22.86 0.92 -4.57
C SER A 155 -21.99 -0.08 -5.32
N SER A 156 -22.58 -0.70 -6.35
CA SER A 156 -21.86 -1.65 -7.20
C SER A 156 -20.64 -1.03 -7.86
N TRP A 157 -20.66 0.27 -8.15
CA TRP A 157 -19.51 0.97 -8.72
C TRP A 157 -18.36 1.06 -7.72
N ILE A 158 -18.65 1.29 -6.43
CA ILE A 158 -17.63 1.37 -5.38
C ILE A 158 -17.05 -0.02 -5.04
N LEU A 159 -17.88 -1.07 -4.98
CA LEU A 159 -17.35 -2.43 -4.76
C LEU A 159 -16.60 -3.00 -5.97
N GLN A 160 -16.98 -2.58 -7.19
CA GLN A 160 -16.26 -2.92 -8.43
C GLN A 160 -15.08 -1.98 -8.69
N SER A 161 -15.00 -0.85 -7.99
CA SER A 161 -13.92 0.13 -8.10
C SER A 161 -12.60 -0.42 -7.57
N ASP A 162 -11.57 0.39 -7.65
CA ASP A 162 -10.22 0.05 -7.25
C ASP A 162 -10.02 0.04 -5.72
N VAL A 163 -11.03 0.33 -4.90
CA VAL A 163 -10.90 0.36 -3.42
C VAL A 163 -10.32 -0.95 -2.83
N PRO A 164 -10.87 -2.16 -3.11
CA PRO A 164 -10.26 -3.40 -2.63
C PRO A 164 -8.81 -3.58 -3.08
N ASP A 165 -8.50 -3.16 -4.31
CA ASP A 165 -7.18 -3.28 -4.92
C ASP A 165 -6.18 -2.35 -4.24
N LEU A 166 -6.54 -1.06 -4.09
CA LEU A 166 -5.75 -0.05 -3.39
C LEU A 166 -5.40 -0.46 -1.96
N ILE A 167 -6.36 -1.02 -1.22
CA ILE A 167 -6.12 -1.49 0.15
C ILE A 167 -5.17 -2.69 0.17
N VAL A 168 -5.40 -3.70 -0.68
CA VAL A 168 -4.52 -4.89 -0.74
C VAL A 168 -3.11 -4.49 -1.19
N GLN A 169 -3.00 -3.63 -2.20
CA GLN A 169 -1.72 -3.13 -2.69
C GLN A 169 -0.97 -2.36 -1.60
N ALA A 170 -1.63 -1.47 -0.86
CA ALA A 170 -1.01 -0.73 0.25
C ALA A 170 -0.47 -1.67 1.34
N LEU A 171 -1.25 -2.67 1.75
CA LEU A 171 -0.80 -3.69 2.71
C LEU A 171 0.46 -4.42 2.21
N LEU A 172 0.49 -4.80 0.93
CA LEU A 172 1.62 -5.52 0.35
C LEU A 172 2.87 -4.66 0.19
N VAL A 173 2.72 -3.41 -0.27
CA VAL A 173 3.80 -2.40 -0.32
C VAL A 173 4.43 -2.20 1.07
N LEU A 174 3.61 -2.24 2.12
CA LEU A 174 4.04 -2.14 3.51
C LEU A 174 4.57 -3.44 4.12
N ARG A 175 4.75 -4.47 3.28
CA ARG A 175 5.25 -5.81 3.62
C ARG A 175 4.39 -6.52 4.67
N VAL A 176 3.07 -6.33 4.61
CA VAL A 176 2.14 -7.21 5.32
C VAL A 176 2.12 -8.57 4.61
N GLU A 177 2.26 -9.65 5.38
CA GLU A 177 2.47 -11.00 4.90
C GLU A 177 1.30 -11.45 4.00
N PRO A 178 1.54 -11.66 2.70
CA PRO A 178 0.48 -11.89 1.71
C PRO A 178 -0.40 -13.10 2.03
N ALA A 179 0.18 -14.21 2.52
CA ALA A 179 -0.59 -15.38 2.91
C ALA A 179 -1.51 -15.09 4.10
N SER A 180 -1.09 -14.23 5.02
CA SER A 180 -1.90 -13.83 6.18
C SER A 180 -3.04 -12.89 5.78
N VAL A 181 -2.82 -11.97 4.84
CA VAL A 181 -3.86 -11.12 4.25
C VAL A 181 -4.92 -11.99 3.56
N ALA A 182 -4.50 -12.91 2.69
CA ALA A 182 -5.39 -13.82 1.99
C ALA A 182 -6.20 -14.71 2.94
N ALA A 183 -5.55 -15.30 3.96
CA ALA A 183 -6.23 -16.11 4.96
C ALA A 183 -7.26 -15.32 5.75
N TRP A 184 -6.95 -14.06 6.09
CA TRP A 184 -7.90 -13.18 6.77
C TRP A 184 -9.08 -12.82 5.86
N LEU A 185 -8.86 -12.46 4.59
CA LEU A 185 -9.94 -12.18 3.63
C LEU A 185 -10.87 -13.39 3.44
N LEU A 186 -10.31 -14.59 3.31
CA LEU A 186 -11.08 -15.84 3.21
C LEU A 186 -11.95 -16.08 4.44
N LYS A 187 -11.45 -15.75 5.63
CA LYS A 187 -12.19 -15.86 6.90
C LYS A 187 -13.28 -14.80 7.02
N THR A 188 -13.04 -13.58 6.52
CA THR A 188 -14.00 -12.48 6.54
C THR A 188 -15.21 -12.78 5.65
N ASP A 189 -15.01 -13.46 4.51
CA ASP A 189 -16.08 -14.04 3.66
C ASP A 189 -17.21 -13.06 3.28
N THR A 190 -16.90 -11.77 3.18
CA THR A 190 -17.82 -10.75 2.67
C THR A 190 -17.65 -10.58 1.16
N ARG A 191 -18.65 -9.99 0.52
CA ARG A 191 -18.58 -9.61 -0.91
C ARG A 191 -17.32 -8.79 -1.22
N ALA A 192 -17.01 -7.79 -0.40
CA ALA A 192 -15.82 -6.97 -0.57
C ALA A 192 -14.53 -7.78 -0.44
N ALA A 193 -14.45 -8.71 0.53
CA ALA A 193 -13.27 -9.55 0.72
C ALA A 193 -12.98 -10.43 -0.49
N TRP A 194 -14.02 -10.97 -1.13
CA TRP A 194 -13.87 -11.75 -2.35
C TRP A 194 -13.47 -10.93 -3.57
N TYR A 195 -13.95 -9.69 -3.69
CA TYR A 195 -13.39 -8.76 -4.69
C TYR A 195 -11.90 -8.49 -4.43
N GLY A 196 -11.48 -8.32 -3.17
CA GLY A 196 -10.06 -8.17 -2.82
C GLY A 196 -9.22 -9.39 -3.22
N ILE A 197 -9.70 -10.61 -2.93
CA ILE A 197 -9.05 -11.87 -3.37
C ILE A 197 -8.98 -11.96 -4.89
N ALA A 198 -10.11 -11.72 -5.58
CA ALA A 198 -10.18 -11.85 -7.03
C ALA A 198 -9.26 -10.83 -7.73
N LYS A 199 -9.28 -9.56 -7.30
CA LYS A 199 -8.40 -8.52 -7.86
C LYS A 199 -6.91 -8.81 -7.63
N ALA A 200 -6.53 -9.30 -6.45
CA ALA A 200 -5.16 -9.69 -6.18
C ALA A 200 -4.68 -10.86 -7.06
N LEU A 201 -5.59 -11.75 -7.49
CA LEU A 201 -5.24 -12.94 -8.25
C LEU A 201 -5.43 -12.81 -9.77
N LYS A 202 -6.23 -11.85 -10.24
CA LYS A 202 -6.55 -11.71 -11.68
C LYS A 202 -5.44 -11.07 -12.52
N ASN A 203 -4.48 -10.39 -11.89
CA ASN A 203 -3.41 -9.66 -12.59
C ASN A 203 -2.04 -10.24 -12.25
N ASP A 204 -1.14 -10.35 -13.23
CA ASP A 204 0.25 -10.81 -13.03
C ASP A 204 1.09 -9.89 -12.13
N LEU A 205 0.58 -8.68 -11.85
CA LEU A 205 1.15 -7.71 -10.94
C LEU A 205 0.06 -7.28 -9.95
N ILE A 206 0.31 -7.45 -8.64
CA ILE A 206 -0.44 -6.76 -7.58
C ILE A 206 0.31 -5.49 -7.18
N VAL A 207 1.63 -5.62 -7.04
CA VAL A 207 2.53 -4.51 -6.77
C VAL A 207 3.29 -4.23 -8.06
N GLU A 208 3.06 -3.07 -8.67
CA GLU A 208 3.78 -2.66 -9.87
C GLU A 208 4.94 -1.75 -9.48
N ALA A 209 6.13 -2.02 -10.04
CA ALA A 209 7.26 -1.14 -9.84
C ALA A 209 6.99 0.19 -10.55
N PRO A 210 7.25 1.34 -9.92
CA PRO A 210 7.00 2.62 -10.54
C PRO A 210 7.89 2.82 -11.78
N VAL A 211 7.44 3.70 -12.68
CA VAL A 211 8.20 4.05 -13.90
C VAL A 211 9.56 4.64 -13.54
N TYR A 212 9.62 5.43 -12.46
CA TYR A 212 10.83 6.05 -11.94
C TYR A 212 10.79 6.07 -10.40
N PHE A 213 11.93 6.32 -9.77
CA PHE A 213 12.03 6.52 -8.33
C PHE A 213 12.57 7.91 -8.00
N VAL A 214 12.09 8.51 -6.92
CA VAL A 214 12.65 9.75 -6.34
C VAL A 214 13.51 9.36 -5.15
N LEU A 215 14.72 8.91 -5.47
CA LEU A 215 15.68 8.42 -4.50
C LEU A 215 16.50 9.61 -4.01
N ASN A 216 16.37 9.95 -2.72
CA ASN A 216 17.38 10.73 -2.00
C ASN A 216 18.39 9.81 -1.30
N ASP A 217 18.32 8.50 -1.56
CA ASP A 217 19.03 7.46 -0.82
C ASP A 217 20.17 6.93 -1.68
N ASP A 218 21.19 6.37 -1.04
CA ASP A 218 22.29 5.69 -1.69
C ASP A 218 21.89 4.35 -2.35
N VAL A 219 20.61 3.95 -2.28
CA VAL A 219 20.12 2.72 -2.89
C VAL A 219 20.04 2.90 -4.40
N PRO A 220 20.72 2.09 -5.21
CA PRO A 220 20.59 2.13 -6.66
C PRO A 220 19.14 1.87 -7.12
N GLU A 221 18.69 2.60 -8.15
CA GLU A 221 17.35 2.43 -8.71
C GLU A 221 17.08 0.99 -9.18
N GLU A 222 18.09 0.32 -9.71
CA GLU A 222 18.01 -1.08 -10.13
C GLU A 222 17.67 -2.02 -8.96
N ASP A 223 18.26 -1.77 -7.78
CA ASP A 223 17.98 -2.56 -6.58
C ASP A 223 16.56 -2.31 -6.06
N GLN A 224 16.08 -1.05 -6.11
CA GLN A 224 14.70 -0.70 -5.76
C GLN A 224 13.69 -1.38 -6.69
N ARG A 225 13.96 -1.35 -8.01
CA ARG A 225 13.12 -2.03 -9.00
C ARG A 225 13.10 -3.54 -8.79
N ALA A 226 14.27 -4.15 -8.58
CA ALA A 226 14.39 -5.57 -8.29
C ALA A 226 13.65 -5.97 -6.99
N ALA A 227 13.70 -5.12 -5.96
CA ALA A 227 12.96 -5.31 -4.73
C ALA A 227 11.44 -5.22 -4.93
N CYS A 228 10.94 -4.27 -5.72
CA CYS A 228 9.51 -4.17 -6.06
C CYS A 228 9.02 -5.41 -6.83
N GLU A 229 9.79 -5.87 -7.82
CA GLU A 229 9.46 -7.10 -8.54
C GLU A 229 9.49 -8.33 -7.63
N ALA A 230 10.47 -8.41 -6.73
CA ALA A 230 10.56 -9.48 -5.75
C ALA A 230 9.37 -9.47 -4.77
N LEU A 231 8.95 -8.28 -4.31
CA LEU A 231 7.77 -8.10 -3.49
C LEU A 231 6.52 -8.60 -4.21
N ASN A 232 6.35 -8.24 -5.48
CA ASN A 232 5.23 -8.72 -6.28
C ASN A 232 5.24 -10.26 -6.38
N ARG A 233 6.37 -10.87 -6.78
CA ARG A 233 6.48 -12.34 -6.93
C ARG A 233 6.19 -13.07 -5.62
N LEU A 234 6.73 -12.58 -4.50
CA LEU A 234 6.47 -13.14 -3.17
C LEU A 234 5.01 -12.95 -2.75
N SER A 235 4.38 -11.84 -3.14
CA SER A 235 2.97 -11.55 -2.88
C SER A 235 2.04 -12.52 -3.59
N LEU A 236 2.25 -12.73 -4.89
CA LEU A 236 1.48 -13.70 -5.68
C LEU A 236 1.66 -15.13 -5.14
N ASP A 237 2.89 -15.52 -4.79
CA ASP A 237 3.19 -16.83 -4.19
C ASP A 237 2.49 -17.02 -2.83
N GLY A 238 2.49 -15.99 -1.98
CA GLY A 238 1.81 -16.00 -0.69
C GLY A 238 0.29 -16.12 -0.82
N PHE A 239 -0.33 -15.34 -1.72
CA PHE A 239 -1.76 -15.47 -2.03
C PHE A 239 -2.11 -16.85 -2.60
N GLY A 240 -1.31 -17.37 -3.56
CA GLY A 240 -1.55 -18.67 -4.18
C GLY A 240 -1.36 -19.87 -3.24
N LYS A 241 -0.64 -19.70 -2.12
CA LYS A 241 -0.56 -20.71 -1.05
C LYS A 241 -1.79 -20.73 -0.14
N ALA A 242 -2.44 -19.58 0.04
CA ALA A 242 -3.60 -19.44 0.91
C ALA A 242 -4.93 -19.70 0.17
N VAL A 243 -5.03 -19.28 -1.10
CA VAL A 243 -6.22 -19.38 -1.94
C VAL A 243 -6.02 -20.52 -2.94
N THR A 244 -6.98 -21.45 -3.00
CA THR A 244 -6.93 -22.61 -3.91
C THR A 244 -7.97 -22.51 -5.00
N SER A 245 -7.71 -23.11 -6.16
CA SER A 245 -8.67 -23.17 -7.28
C SER A 245 -9.99 -23.83 -6.85
N ALA A 246 -9.94 -24.88 -6.01
CA ALA A 246 -11.13 -25.51 -5.46
C ALA A 246 -12.00 -24.53 -4.66
N ARG A 247 -11.38 -23.68 -3.84
CA ARG A 247 -12.09 -22.68 -3.03
C ARG A 247 -12.65 -21.54 -3.90
N LEU A 248 -11.94 -21.15 -4.96
CA LEU A 248 -12.45 -20.19 -5.95
C LEU A 248 -13.65 -20.74 -6.70
N VAL A 249 -13.60 -21.99 -7.18
CA VAL A 249 -14.71 -22.65 -7.89
C VAL A 249 -15.94 -22.80 -6.98
N GLU A 250 -15.75 -23.20 -5.72
CA GLU A 250 -16.84 -23.25 -4.74
C GLU A 250 -17.53 -21.89 -4.61
N LYS A 251 -16.75 -20.82 -4.42
CA LYS A 251 -17.32 -19.47 -4.30
C LYS A 251 -17.96 -18.96 -5.59
N TRP A 252 -17.37 -19.30 -6.73
CA TRP A 252 -17.93 -18.99 -8.03
C TRP A 252 -19.32 -19.60 -8.19
N MET A 253 -19.49 -20.88 -7.83
CA MET A 253 -20.78 -21.57 -7.88
C MET A 253 -21.81 -20.94 -6.94
N GLU A 254 -21.40 -20.55 -5.72
CA GLU A 254 -22.27 -19.84 -4.77
C GLU A 254 -22.77 -18.49 -5.31
N THR A 255 -21.91 -17.77 -6.04
CA THR A 255 -22.16 -16.39 -6.45
C THR A 255 -22.66 -16.23 -7.89
N ALA A 256 -22.61 -17.28 -8.71
CA ALA A 256 -22.94 -17.24 -10.14
C ALA A 256 -24.33 -16.64 -10.43
N GLU A 257 -25.33 -16.96 -9.60
CA GLU A 257 -26.70 -16.45 -9.77
C GLU A 257 -26.92 -15.13 -9.02
N SER A 258 -26.40 -14.99 -7.80
CA SER A 258 -26.69 -13.85 -6.93
C SER A 258 -25.82 -12.62 -7.22
N ASP A 259 -24.62 -12.81 -7.73
CA ASP A 259 -23.66 -11.75 -8.05
C ASP A 259 -22.77 -12.14 -9.26
N PRO A 260 -23.34 -12.12 -10.48
CA PRO A 260 -22.63 -12.59 -11.69
C PRO A 260 -21.32 -11.87 -11.95
N LYS A 261 -21.19 -10.61 -11.52
CA LYS A 261 -19.97 -9.83 -11.68
C LYS A 261 -18.84 -10.30 -10.76
N LEU A 262 -19.16 -10.62 -9.51
CA LEU A 262 -18.16 -11.22 -8.62
C LEU A 262 -17.77 -12.61 -9.12
N ALA A 263 -18.74 -13.39 -9.62
CA ALA A 263 -18.45 -14.67 -10.25
C ALA A 263 -17.51 -14.52 -11.46
N GLU A 264 -17.71 -13.53 -12.32
CA GLU A 264 -16.78 -13.25 -13.42
C GLU A 264 -15.34 -12.98 -12.93
N GLU A 265 -15.17 -12.11 -11.93
CA GLU A 265 -13.87 -11.78 -11.35
C GLU A 265 -13.20 -13.00 -10.70
N ILE A 266 -13.97 -13.82 -9.96
CA ILE A 266 -13.48 -15.08 -9.37
C ILE A 266 -13.06 -16.07 -10.48
N GLY A 267 -13.85 -16.17 -11.55
CA GLY A 267 -13.54 -17.03 -12.69
C GLY A 267 -12.23 -16.62 -13.37
N GLN A 268 -11.98 -15.32 -13.53
CA GLN A 268 -10.70 -14.82 -14.04
C GLN A 268 -9.55 -15.14 -13.06
N ALA A 269 -9.71 -14.86 -11.78
CA ALA A 269 -8.72 -15.18 -10.76
C ALA A 269 -8.33 -16.67 -10.75
N GLU A 270 -9.29 -17.58 -10.94
CA GLU A 270 -9.05 -19.03 -11.02
C GLU A 270 -8.17 -19.41 -12.21
N LEU A 271 -8.45 -18.85 -13.39
CA LEU A 271 -7.65 -19.08 -14.61
C LEU A 271 -6.19 -18.65 -14.41
N TYR A 272 -5.98 -17.46 -13.83
CA TYR A 272 -4.65 -16.95 -13.55
C TYR A 272 -3.94 -17.78 -12.47
N LEU A 273 -4.64 -18.17 -11.41
CA LEU A 273 -4.06 -19.01 -10.36
C LEU A 273 -3.57 -20.36 -10.91
N ASN A 274 -4.33 -21.00 -11.80
CA ASN A 274 -3.94 -22.25 -12.44
C ASN A 274 -2.76 -22.11 -13.41
N ALA A 275 -2.66 -20.97 -14.09
CA ALA A 275 -1.55 -20.69 -15.00
C ALA A 275 -0.25 -20.35 -14.26
N ARG A 276 -0.33 -19.94 -13.00
CA ARG A 276 0.83 -19.52 -12.19
C ARG A 276 1.69 -20.68 -11.74
N ARG A 277 2.99 -20.44 -11.79
CA ARG A 277 4.00 -21.33 -11.20
C ARG A 277 4.30 -20.85 -9.79
N THR A 278 4.22 -21.76 -8.84
CA THR A 278 4.75 -21.55 -7.49
C THR A 278 6.25 -21.28 -7.56
N LEU A 279 6.74 -20.42 -6.67
CA LEU A 279 8.17 -20.15 -6.60
C LEU A 279 8.89 -21.39 -6.10
N SER A 280 9.94 -21.80 -6.80
CA SER A 280 10.88 -22.80 -6.26
C SER A 280 11.57 -22.25 -5.01
N PRO A 281 12.09 -23.12 -4.11
CA PRO A 281 12.81 -22.68 -2.93
C PRO A 281 13.96 -21.70 -3.23
N GLN A 282 14.70 -21.92 -4.32
CA GLN A 282 15.78 -21.03 -4.73
C GLN A 282 15.27 -19.67 -5.20
N GLN A 283 14.26 -19.65 -6.08
CA GLN A 283 13.64 -18.39 -6.52
C GLN A 283 13.10 -17.60 -5.34
N ARG A 284 12.50 -18.28 -4.36
CA ARG A 284 12.03 -17.62 -3.15
C ARG A 284 13.18 -16.95 -2.39
N LEU A 285 14.27 -17.68 -2.13
CA LEU A 285 15.46 -17.13 -1.46
C LEU A 285 16.07 -15.95 -2.22
N ASP A 286 16.11 -16.01 -3.55
CA ASP A 286 16.66 -14.94 -4.40
C ASP A 286 15.78 -13.67 -4.32
N ASN A 287 14.45 -13.81 -4.32
CA ASN A 287 13.53 -12.69 -4.14
C ASN A 287 13.60 -12.11 -2.71
N GLU A 288 13.68 -12.97 -1.69
CA GLU A 288 13.86 -12.52 -0.30
C GLU A 288 15.16 -11.71 -0.15
N ARG A 289 16.26 -12.16 -0.79
CA ARG A 289 17.53 -11.43 -0.82
C ARG A 289 17.42 -10.08 -1.52
N ALA A 290 16.74 -10.01 -2.67
CA ALA A 290 16.54 -8.75 -3.39
C ALA A 290 15.83 -7.70 -2.52
N LEU A 291 14.80 -8.09 -1.77
CA LEU A 291 14.16 -7.20 -0.80
C LEU A 291 15.11 -6.79 0.33
N TRP A 292 15.86 -7.75 0.87
CA TRP A 292 16.79 -7.48 1.96
C TRP A 292 17.91 -6.50 1.61
N ASN A 293 18.34 -6.48 0.35
CA ASN A 293 19.35 -5.54 -0.12
C ASN A 293 18.90 -4.09 0.06
N VAL A 294 17.61 -3.79 -0.14
CA VAL A 294 17.06 -2.44 0.03
C VAL A 294 16.75 -2.12 1.49
N LEU A 295 16.26 -3.11 2.25
CA LEU A 295 15.86 -2.91 3.66
C LEU A 295 17.02 -2.61 4.62
N HIS A 296 18.25 -2.96 4.26
CA HIS A 296 19.44 -2.80 5.11
C HIS A 296 20.32 -1.60 4.76
N VAL A 297 20.02 -0.88 3.69
CA VAL A 297 20.66 0.41 3.46
C VAL A 297 20.16 1.35 4.56
N THR A 298 21.11 1.85 5.36
CA THR A 298 20.86 2.59 6.60
C THR A 298 19.72 3.58 6.43
N ALA A 299 18.70 3.44 7.30
CA ALA A 299 17.52 4.31 7.32
C ALA A 299 17.94 5.78 7.27
N ARG A 300 17.26 6.57 6.43
CA ARG A 300 17.43 8.03 6.39
C ARG A 300 17.47 8.58 7.82
N GLU A 301 18.57 9.22 8.20
CA GLU A 301 18.50 10.18 9.31
C GLU A 301 17.78 11.41 8.73
N PRO A 302 16.71 11.91 9.37
CA PRO A 302 16.06 13.12 8.92
C PRO A 302 17.07 14.27 8.94
N SER A 303 17.21 14.94 7.79
CA SER A 303 18.14 16.07 7.58
C SER A 303 17.68 17.34 8.28
#